data_AF-A0A916ZMT1-F1
#
_entry.id   AF-A0A916ZMT1-F1
#
_cell.length_a   1.000
_cell.length_b   1.000
_cell.length_c   1.000
_cell.angle_alpha   90.00
_cell.angle_beta   90.00
_cell.angle_gamma   90.00
#
_symmetry.space_group_name_H-M   'P 1'
#
loop_
_entity.id
_entity.type
_entity.pdbx_description
1 polymer ?
#
loop_
_entity_poly.entity_id
_entity_poly.type
_entity_poly.pdbx_seq_one_letter_code
_entity_poly.pdbx_strand_id
1 'polypeptide(L)'
;MRIYRDLDLVEQLGSGLPRILKSYDKSCFYFTENHIRTTLPMEQVTEQVTEQIEKLVSVLNDDMTLSELMTKCEIKHRPTFLYNYIQPALEIGLIQMTIPEKPKSRNQKYKLTALGRKFKNRTE
;
A
#
# COMPACT_ATOMS: atom_id res chain seq x y z
N MET A 1 23.05 -17.22 11.96
CA MET A 1 23.27 -18.14 10.83
C MET A 1 24.74 -18.32 10.46
N ARG A 2 25.56 -17.27 10.37
CA ARG A 2 27.03 -17.40 10.46
C ARG A 2 27.47 -18.06 11.77
N ILE A 3 26.80 -17.70 12.87
CA ILE A 3 26.96 -18.28 14.21
C ILE A 3 26.93 -19.82 14.21
N TYR A 4 26.06 -20.49 13.45
CA TYR A 4 26.00 -21.96 13.46
C TYR A 4 27.17 -22.62 12.71
N ARG A 5 27.65 -22.01 11.63
CA ARG A 5 28.88 -22.45 10.97
C ARG A 5 30.09 -22.18 11.86
N ASP A 6 30.15 -21.00 12.48
CA ASP A 6 31.24 -20.59 13.36
C ASP A 6 31.27 -21.39 14.68
N LEU A 7 30.14 -21.99 15.09
CA LEU A 7 30.01 -22.93 16.20
C LEU A 7 30.08 -24.41 15.76
N ASP A 8 30.42 -24.69 14.49
CA ASP A 8 30.53 -26.04 13.92
C ASP A 8 29.24 -26.89 14.00
N LEU A 9 28.09 -26.23 14.11
CA LEU A 9 26.77 -26.86 14.16
C LEU A 9 26.22 -27.20 12.77
N VAL A 10 26.83 -26.66 11.69
CA VAL A 10 26.50 -26.97 10.30
C VAL A 10 27.75 -26.89 9.41
N GLU A 11 27.93 -27.86 8.50
CA GLU A 11 29.08 -27.92 7.60
C GLU A 11 29.11 -26.77 6.59
N GLN A 12 27.95 -26.47 5.98
CA GLN A 12 27.82 -25.38 5.02
C GLN A 12 26.47 -24.68 5.10
N LEU A 13 26.49 -23.38 4.81
CA LEU A 13 25.30 -22.56 4.58
C LEU A 13 24.89 -22.73 3.11
N GLY A 14 23.64 -23.16 2.87
CA GLY A 14 23.05 -23.11 1.54
C GLY A 14 22.99 -21.68 0.98
N SER A 15 22.88 -21.52 -0.34
CA SER A 15 23.04 -20.21 -1.02
C SER A 15 21.98 -19.14 -0.67
N GLY A 16 20.87 -19.52 -0.03
CA GLY A 16 19.82 -18.59 0.39
C GLY A 16 20.24 -17.70 1.56
N LEU A 17 20.94 -18.27 2.55
CA LEU A 17 21.32 -17.55 3.77
C LEU A 17 22.33 -16.43 3.53
N PRO A 18 23.43 -16.64 2.79
CA PRO A 18 24.34 -15.57 2.42
C PRO A 18 23.64 -14.45 1.64
N ARG A 19 22.68 -14.78 0.77
CA ARG A 19 21.90 -13.78 0.04
C ARG A 19 21.06 -12.92 0.97
N ILE A 20 20.30 -13.54 1.88
CA ILE A 20 19.47 -12.81 2.86
C ILE A 20 20.33 -11.91 3.77
N LEU A 21 21.44 -12.43 4.30
CA LEU A 21 22.33 -11.66 5.19
C LEU A 21 23.08 -10.53 4.47
N LYS A 22 23.14 -10.56 3.13
CA LYS A 22 23.70 -9.46 2.31
C LYS A 22 22.64 -8.40 1.98
N SER A 23 21.37 -8.80 1.88
CA SER A 23 20.27 -7.91 1.53
C SER A 23 19.76 -7.05 2.68
N TYR A 24 19.89 -7.51 3.93
CA TYR A 24 19.34 -6.82 5.10
C TYR A 24 20.41 -6.52 6.13
N ASP A 25 20.23 -5.40 6.84
CA ASP A 25 21.14 -5.00 7.90
C ASP A 25 21.14 -6.01 9.05
N LYS A 26 22.29 -6.16 9.73
CA LYS A 26 22.43 -7.10 10.84
C LYS A 26 21.48 -6.78 12.00
N SER A 27 21.08 -5.53 12.18
CA SER A 27 20.11 -5.10 13.19
C SER A 27 18.72 -5.74 13.02
N CYS A 28 18.39 -6.26 11.84
CA CYS A 28 17.13 -6.96 11.59
C CYS A 28 17.06 -8.35 12.25
N PHE A 29 18.19 -8.87 12.77
CA PHE A 29 18.29 -10.23 13.31
C PHE A 29 18.74 -10.21 14.76
N TYR A 30 17.89 -10.71 15.65
CA TYR A 30 18.17 -10.86 17.07
C TYR A 30 18.21 -12.34 17.45
N PHE A 31 19.36 -12.78 17.94
CA PHE A 31 19.60 -14.18 18.32
C PHE A 31 19.49 -14.31 19.84
N THR A 32 18.67 -15.24 20.31
CA THR A 32 18.60 -15.65 21.71
C THR A 32 19.04 -17.10 21.83
N GLU A 33 19.14 -17.62 23.06
CA GLU A 33 19.53 -19.01 23.32
C GLU A 33 18.61 -20.03 22.61
N ASN A 34 17.30 -19.75 22.59
CA ASN A 34 16.30 -20.73 22.15
C ASN A 34 15.57 -20.34 20.86
N HIS A 35 15.71 -19.09 20.39
CA HIS A 35 15.05 -18.64 19.17
C HIS A 35 15.76 -17.48 18.48
N ILE A 36 15.42 -17.27 17.21
CA ILE A 36 15.83 -16.13 16.41
C ILE A 36 14.60 -15.25 16.19
N ARG A 37 14.69 -13.97 16.52
CA ARG A 37 13.70 -12.96 16.16
C ARG A 37 14.22 -12.17 14.98
N THR A 38 13.46 -12.14 13.90
CA THR A 38 13.76 -11.35 12.71
C THR A 38 12.71 -10.27 12.55
N THR A 39 13.13 -9.02 12.33
CA THR A 39 12.24 -7.89 12.03
C THR A 39 12.77 -7.21 10.79
N LEU A 40 12.14 -7.51 9.65
CA LEU A 40 12.52 -6.93 8.37
C LEU A 40 11.76 -5.62 8.15
N PRO A 41 12.42 -4.54 7.70
CA PRO A 41 11.73 -3.35 7.28
C PRO A 41 10.83 -3.71 6.09
N MET A 42 9.53 -3.52 6.26
CA MET A 42 8.61 -3.57 5.13
C MET A 42 8.57 -2.15 4.56
N GLU A 43 9.21 -1.96 3.41
CA GLU A 43 8.86 -0.84 2.54
C GLU A 43 7.43 -1.12 2.09
N GLN A 44 6.47 -0.43 2.71
CA GLN A 44 5.13 -0.40 2.15
C GLN A 44 5.30 0.06 0.70
N VAL A 45 4.68 -0.63 -0.24
CA VAL A 45 4.60 -0.23 -1.64
C VAL A 45 3.81 1.09 -1.68
N THR A 46 4.47 2.20 -1.32
CA THR A 46 3.85 3.52 -1.17
C THR A 46 3.88 4.28 -2.47
N GLU A 47 4.92 4.12 -3.29
CA GLU A 47 5.04 4.87 -4.55
C GLU A 47 3.90 4.55 -5.50
N GLN A 48 3.66 3.27 -5.77
CA GLN A 48 2.58 2.85 -6.67
C GLN A 48 1.23 3.34 -6.13
N VAL A 49 0.93 3.09 -4.85
CA VAL A 49 -0.32 3.54 -4.20
C VAL A 49 -0.49 5.06 -4.27
N THR A 50 0.60 5.83 -4.22
CA THR A 50 0.57 7.29 -4.37
C THR A 50 0.14 7.70 -5.77
N GLU A 51 0.68 7.10 -6.84
CA GLU A 51 0.30 7.41 -8.23
C GLU A 51 -1.18 7.11 -8.51
N GLN A 52 -1.71 6.00 -7.98
CA GLN A 52 -3.13 5.66 -8.16
C GLN A 52 -4.04 6.69 -7.49
N ILE A 53 -3.70 7.10 -6.27
CA ILE A 53 -4.46 8.09 -5.51
C ILE A 53 -4.38 9.46 -6.18
N GLU A 54 -3.20 9.87 -6.66
CA GLU A 54 -3.03 11.11 -7.41
C GLU A 54 -3.88 11.13 -8.68
N LYS A 55 -3.86 10.05 -9.47
CA LYS A 55 -4.71 9.92 -10.67
C LYS A 55 -6.19 9.97 -10.33
N LEU A 56 -6.62 9.38 -9.22
CA LEU A 56 -8.02 9.43 -8.78
C LEU A 56 -8.44 10.85 -8.36
N VAL A 57 -7.61 11.53 -7.56
CA VAL A 57 -7.92 12.86 -7.03
C VAL A 57 -7.90 13.92 -8.13
N SER A 58 -7.02 13.80 -9.13
CA SER A 58 -6.95 14.75 -10.25
C SER A 58 -8.23 14.74 -11.10
N VAL A 59 -8.86 13.57 -11.30
CA VAL A 59 -10.08 13.47 -12.14
C VAL A 59 -11.39 13.79 -11.40
N LEU A 60 -11.37 13.74 -10.06
CA LEU A 60 -12.52 13.98 -9.20
C LEU A 60 -12.73 15.49 -8.98
N ASN A 61 -13.74 16.07 -9.64
CA ASN A 61 -14.09 17.49 -9.54
C ASN A 61 -15.42 17.71 -8.79
N ASP A 62 -16.41 16.88 -9.11
CA ASP A 62 -17.74 16.89 -8.52
C ASP A 62 -18.06 15.54 -7.86
N ASP A 63 -19.27 15.38 -7.35
CA ASP A 63 -19.77 14.11 -6.86
C ASP A 63 -19.93 13.12 -8.03
N MET A 64 -19.03 12.14 -8.10
CA MET A 64 -18.95 11.17 -9.20
C MET A 64 -19.26 9.75 -8.74
N THR A 65 -19.93 9.00 -9.60
CA THR A 65 -20.16 7.56 -9.42
C THR A 65 -18.88 6.76 -9.66
N LEU A 66 -18.85 5.52 -9.18
CA LEU A 66 -17.72 4.62 -9.42
C LEU A 66 -17.46 4.43 -10.93
N SER A 67 -18.52 4.31 -11.73
CA SER A 67 -18.40 4.09 -13.17
C SER A 67 -17.77 5.28 -13.89
N GLU A 68 -18.19 6.51 -13.55
CA GLU A 68 -17.61 7.71 -14.16
C GLU A 68 -16.13 7.87 -13.78
N LEU A 69 -15.76 7.54 -12.53
CA LEU A 69 -14.37 7.56 -12.09
C LEU A 69 -13.53 6.49 -12.79
N MET A 70 -14.05 5.26 -12.95
CA MET A 70 -13.39 4.21 -13.73
C MET A 70 -13.15 4.65 -15.18
N THR A 71 -14.13 5.30 -15.81
CA THR A 71 -13.99 5.83 -17.16
C THR A 71 -12.92 6.90 -17.23
N LYS A 72 -12.92 7.89 -16.32
CA LYS A 72 -11.91 8.96 -16.32
C LYS A 72 -10.50 8.49 -15.98
N CYS A 73 -10.37 7.49 -15.10
CA CYS A 73 -9.07 6.89 -14.80
C CYS A 73 -8.63 5.85 -15.84
N GLU A 74 -9.45 5.55 -16.85
CA GLU A 74 -9.21 4.55 -17.90
C GLU A 74 -9.01 3.11 -17.36
N ILE A 75 -9.74 2.75 -16.31
CA ILE A 75 -9.61 1.45 -15.64
C ILE A 75 -10.85 0.60 -15.88
N LYS A 76 -10.67 -0.55 -16.52
CA LYS A 76 -11.77 -1.46 -16.87
C LYS A 76 -12.11 -2.45 -15.75
N HIS A 77 -11.13 -2.84 -14.93
CA HIS A 77 -11.32 -3.87 -13.91
C HIS A 77 -11.80 -3.28 -12.59
N ARG A 78 -13.09 -3.49 -12.27
CA ARG A 78 -13.77 -2.91 -11.11
C ARG A 78 -13.13 -3.31 -9.76
N PRO A 79 -12.78 -4.58 -9.48
CA PRO A 79 -12.12 -4.93 -8.23
C PRO A 79 -10.81 -4.17 -8.03
N THR A 80 -9.96 -4.10 -9.07
CA THR A 80 -8.70 -3.35 -9.02
C THR A 80 -8.95 -1.87 -8.71
N PHE A 81 -9.97 -1.27 -9.31
CA PHE A 81 -10.30 0.13 -9.01
C PHE A 81 -10.74 0.33 -7.56
N LEU A 82 -11.53 -0.59 -7.01
CA LEU A 82 -11.96 -0.51 -5.60
C LEU A 82 -10.79 -0.68 -4.64
N TYR A 83 -9.97 -1.72 -4.81
CA TYR A 83 -8.89 -2.06 -3.88
C TYR A 83 -7.68 -1.13 -3.98
N ASN A 84 -7.34 -0.65 -5.18
CA ASN A 84 -6.09 0.08 -5.39
C ASN A 84 -6.28 1.60 -5.50
N TYR A 85 -7.52 2.08 -5.68
CA TYR A 85 -7.80 3.51 -5.84
C TYR A 85 -8.75 4.00 -4.75
N ILE A 86 -9.96 3.43 -4.69
CA ILE A 86 -11.03 3.95 -3.82
C ILE A 86 -10.76 3.68 -2.35
N GLN A 87 -10.48 2.43 -1.96
CA GLN A 87 -10.25 2.08 -0.56
C GLN A 87 -9.06 2.84 0.05
N PRO A 88 -7.87 2.89 -0.59
CA PRO A 88 -6.75 3.67 -0.06
C PRO A 88 -7.08 5.16 0.07
N ALA A 89 -7.76 5.75 -0.92
CA ALA A 89 -8.13 7.17 -0.86
C ALA A 89 -9.18 7.49 0.20
N LEU A 90 -10.07 6.54 0.52
CA LEU A 90 -11.02 6.64 1.64
C LEU A 90 -10.32 6.50 2.99
N GLU A 91 -9.39 5.54 3.13
CA GLU A 91 -8.62 5.30 4.36
C GLU A 91 -7.75 6.50 4.73
N ILE A 92 -7.11 7.14 3.75
CA ILE A 92 -6.31 8.36 3.94
C ILE A 92 -7.23 9.60 4.11
N GLY A 93 -8.51 9.48 3.78
CA GLY A 93 -9.50 10.55 3.95
C GLY A 93 -9.41 11.66 2.90
N LEU A 94 -8.84 11.39 1.73
CA LEU A 94 -8.82 12.35 0.61
C LEU A 94 -10.19 12.43 -0.10
N ILE A 95 -10.91 11.33 -0.11
CA ILE A 95 -12.28 11.24 -0.62
C ILE A 95 -13.23 10.74 0.46
N GLN A 96 -14.53 10.94 0.24
CA GLN A 96 -15.58 10.39 1.07
C GLN A 96 -16.77 9.93 0.22
N MET A 97 -17.57 9.03 0.78
CA MET A 97 -18.86 8.63 0.24
C MET A 97 -19.92 9.71 0.48
N THR A 98 -20.87 9.85 -0.45
CA THR A 98 -22.03 10.72 -0.26
C THR A 98 -23.12 10.08 0.59
N ILE A 99 -23.23 8.75 0.56
CA ILE A 99 -24.19 7.96 1.37
C ILE A 99 -23.41 6.90 2.17
N PRO A 100 -22.74 7.29 3.28
CA PRO A 100 -21.92 6.37 4.06
C PRO A 100 -22.74 5.25 4.73
N GLU A 101 -23.97 5.56 5.17
CA GLU A 101 -24.88 4.59 5.81
C GLU A 101 -25.30 3.43 4.88
N LYS A 102 -25.24 3.65 3.56
CA LYS A 102 -25.63 2.67 2.54
C LYS A 102 -24.52 2.57 1.49
N PRO A 103 -23.38 1.94 1.81
CA PRO A 103 -22.20 1.93 0.92
C PRO A 103 -22.46 1.20 -0.40
N LYS A 104 -23.42 0.27 -0.42
CA LYS A 104 -23.87 -0.47 -1.62
C LYS A 104 -25.05 0.20 -2.33
N SER A 105 -25.39 1.45 -1.99
CA SER A 105 -26.47 2.19 -2.64
C SER A 105 -26.22 2.35 -4.14
N ARG A 106 -27.28 2.18 -4.94
CA ARG A 106 -27.23 2.45 -6.40
C ARG A 106 -26.89 3.92 -6.70
N ASN A 107 -27.25 4.83 -5.79
CA ASN A 107 -27.01 6.26 -5.91
C ASN A 107 -25.71 6.69 -5.23
N GLN A 108 -24.82 5.75 -4.90
CA GLN A 108 -23.57 6.08 -4.23
C GLN A 108 -22.65 6.87 -5.15
N LYS A 109 -22.11 7.96 -4.60
CA LYS A 109 -21.10 8.80 -5.24
C LYS A 109 -19.93 9.03 -4.28
N TYR A 110 -18.82 9.49 -4.85
CA TYR A 110 -17.60 9.86 -4.15
C TYR A 110 -17.31 11.33 -4.39
N LYS A 111 -16.78 12.01 -3.39
CA LYS A 111 -16.42 13.43 -3.46
C LYS A 111 -15.14 13.72 -2.69
N LEU A 112 -14.44 14.78 -3.07
CA LEU A 112 -13.25 15.23 -2.36
C LEU A 112 -13.60 15.78 -0.97
N THR A 113 -12.79 15.43 0.03
CA THR A 113 -12.80 16.09 1.34
C THR A 113 -12.00 17.38 1.29
N ALA A 114 -11.98 18.13 2.40
CA ALA A 114 -11.10 19.30 2.53
C ALA A 114 -9.60 18.93 2.37
N LEU A 115 -9.20 17.74 2.83
CA LEU A 115 -7.84 17.21 2.64
C LEU A 115 -7.59 16.88 1.17
N GLY A 116 -8.53 16.21 0.50
CA GLY A 116 -8.43 15.90 -0.94
C GLY A 116 -8.26 17.13 -1.82
N ARG A 117 -8.99 18.22 -1.51
CA ARG A 117 -8.85 19.49 -2.24
C ARG A 117 -7.48 20.13 -2.05
N LYS A 118 -6.97 20.15 -0.80
CA LYS A 118 -5.61 20.65 -0.52
C LYS A 118 -4.55 19.81 -1.21
N PHE A 119 -4.74 18.49 -1.24
CA PHE A 119 -3.84 17.56 -1.92
C PHE A 119 -3.81 17.83 -3.42
N LYS A 120 -4.99 17.98 -4.05
CA LYS A 120 -5.12 18.30 -5.48
C LYS A 120 -4.36 19.57 -5.87
N ASN A 121 -4.55 20.65 -5.11
CA ASN A 121 -3.92 21.94 -5.39
C ASN A 121 -2.39 21.95 -5.21
N ARG A 122 -1.80 20.91 -4.59
CA ARG A 122 -0.34 20.78 -4.45
C ARG A 122 0.31 20.15 -5.70
N THR A 123 -0.49 19.43 -6.48
CA THR A 123 -0.04 18.65 -7.64
C THR A 123 -0.35 19.33 -8.97
N GLU A 124 -1.15 20.40 -8.96
CA GLU A 124 -1.37 21.34 -10.08
C GLU A 124 -0.28 22.44 -10.09
#